data_AF-A0A969GEN2-F1
#
_entry.id   AF-A0A969GEN2-F1
#
_cell.length_a   1.000
_cell.length_b   1.000
_cell.length_c   1.000
_cell.angle_alpha   90.00
_cell.angle_beta   90.00
_cell.angle_gamma   90.00
#
_symmetry.space_group_name_H-M   'P 1'
#
loop_
_entity.id
_entity.type
_entity.pdbx_description
1 polymer ?
#
loop_
_entity_poly.entity_id
_entity_poly.type
_entity_poly.pdbx_seq_one_letter_code
_entity_poly.pdbx_strand_id
1 'polypeptide(L)'
;MIAFSYAWNRNPNRAMQIFVILLVILVSTGIGFSLFEQVGNPLLNLPVPRFREGSFLPGTTTLADILKYGLNFELTQTKRFISSMLGLTIGLASLIFAFLFWRRKQASSFSVFIINTYLIFGFILSPILHLGESRINCQQDIILAHENLGEYLSEIIPSNSLVYWDGGNAYTPIVYVPHARIFPPQINDGYTYHIGGDPDTLFYFSHWNSDLDLRWRAEADIFIIEAKRYATWKDFLTPQEFQEFSKPADSPSCTEGAELRIFQRLP
;
A
#
# COMPACT_ATOMS: atom_id res chain seq x y z
N MET A 1 -36.38 -5.39 -7.01
CA MET A 1 -35.52 -6.02 -5.98
C MET A 1 -36.35 -6.18 -4.69
N ILE A 2 -37.22 -7.20 -4.61
CA ILE A 2 -38.28 -7.31 -3.56
C ILE A 2 -38.17 -8.63 -2.74
N ALA A 3 -37.23 -9.53 -3.06
CA ALA A 3 -37.20 -10.87 -2.48
C ALA A 3 -36.65 -10.97 -1.04
N PHE A 4 -35.87 -10.00 -0.54
CA PHE A 4 -35.32 -10.09 0.83
C PHE A 4 -36.28 -9.64 1.94
N SER A 5 -37.44 -9.08 1.60
CA SER A 5 -38.39 -8.56 2.59
C SER A 5 -39.23 -9.65 3.30
N TYR A 6 -39.25 -10.87 2.77
CA TYR A 6 -40.13 -11.94 3.28
C TYR A 6 -39.54 -12.70 4.48
N ALA A 7 -38.21 -12.74 4.62
CA ALA A 7 -37.54 -13.48 5.70
C ALA A 7 -37.31 -12.64 6.97
N TRP A 8 -37.56 -11.33 6.94
CA TRP A 8 -37.22 -10.44 8.06
C TRP A 8 -38.45 -10.16 8.93
N ASN A 9 -38.32 -10.39 10.24
CA ASN A 9 -39.36 -10.09 11.22
C ASN A 9 -39.74 -8.60 11.12
N ARG A 10 -41.02 -8.32 10.81
CA ARG A 10 -41.53 -6.95 10.62
C ARG A 10 -41.52 -6.13 11.91
N ASN A 11 -41.48 -6.78 13.08
CA ASN A 11 -41.40 -6.13 14.39
C ASN A 11 -40.14 -6.59 15.14
N PRO A 12 -38.95 -6.07 14.79
CA PRO A 12 -37.72 -6.42 15.47
C PRO A 12 -37.74 -5.91 16.93
N ASN A 13 -37.32 -6.77 17.87
CA ASN A 13 -37.14 -6.40 19.27
C ASN A 13 -36.07 -5.28 19.39
N ARG A 14 -36.14 -4.45 20.44
CA ARG A 14 -35.19 -3.36 20.72
C ARG A 14 -33.73 -3.83 20.72
N ALA A 15 -33.45 -5.03 21.22
CA ALA A 15 -32.12 -5.63 21.19
C ALA A 15 -31.57 -5.79 19.76
N MET A 16 -32.42 -6.21 18.80
CA MET A 16 -32.04 -6.33 17.40
C MET A 16 -31.79 -4.95 16.76
N GLN A 17 -32.56 -3.92 17.15
CA GLN A 17 -32.33 -2.55 16.68
C GLN A 17 -30.98 -2.01 17.15
N ILE A 18 -30.66 -2.19 18.43
CA ILE A 18 -29.36 -1.81 19.00
C ILE A 18 -28.23 -2.56 18.29
N PHE A 19 -28.38 -3.87 18.09
CA PHE A 19 -27.40 -4.69 17.38
C PHE A 19 -27.15 -4.18 15.95
N VAL A 20 -28.20 -3.89 15.18
CA VAL A 20 -28.07 -3.35 13.81
C VAL A 20 -27.37 -2.00 13.79
N ILE A 21 -27.66 -1.11 14.75
CA ILE A 21 -26.97 0.18 14.87
C ILE A 21 -25.48 -0.03 15.14
N LEU A 22 -25.14 -0.89 16.10
CA LEU A 22 -23.74 -1.21 16.42
C LEU A 22 -23.01 -1.85 15.23
N LEU A 23 -23.69 -2.75 14.50
CA LEU A 23 -23.15 -3.39 13.32
C LEU A 23 -22.84 -2.36 12.22
N VAL A 24 -23.75 -1.42 11.94
CA VAL A 24 -23.51 -0.35 10.96
C VAL A 24 -22.30 0.49 11.35
N ILE A 25 -22.17 0.87 12.62
CA ILE A 25 -21.03 1.64 13.12
C ILE A 25 -19.73 0.85 12.92
N LEU A 26 -19.69 -0.40 13.41
CA LEU A 26 -18.50 -1.24 13.37
C LEU A 26 -18.06 -1.55 11.93
N VAL A 27 -19.00 -1.92 11.06
CA VAL A 27 -18.71 -2.20 9.65
C VAL A 27 -18.23 -0.94 8.93
N SER A 28 -18.86 0.22 9.16
CA SER A 28 -18.43 1.46 8.49
C SER A 28 -17.05 1.91 8.94
N THR A 29 -16.75 1.83 10.24
CA THR A 29 -15.41 2.11 10.76
C THR A 29 -14.39 1.10 10.23
N GLY A 30 -14.73 -0.18 10.16
CA GLY A 30 -13.86 -1.23 9.61
C GLY A 30 -13.56 -1.05 8.13
N ILE A 31 -14.57 -0.72 7.32
CA ILE A 31 -14.39 -0.38 5.90
C ILE A 31 -13.48 0.86 5.78
N GLY A 32 -13.76 1.93 6.54
CA GLY A 32 -12.89 3.10 6.57
C GLY A 32 -11.45 2.74 6.94
N PHE A 33 -11.24 1.95 7.99
CA PHE A 33 -9.91 1.47 8.38
C PHE A 33 -9.22 0.71 7.25
N SER A 34 -9.93 -0.17 6.53
CA SER A 34 -9.36 -0.95 5.43
C SER A 34 -8.90 -0.10 4.24
N LEU A 35 -9.50 1.07 4.04
CA LEU A 35 -9.19 1.99 2.95
C LEU A 35 -8.11 3.01 3.31
N PHE A 36 -7.34 2.80 4.39
CA PHE A 36 -6.36 3.79 4.86
C PHE A 36 -5.26 4.13 3.85
N GLU A 37 -4.91 3.20 2.95
CA GLU A 37 -3.93 3.45 1.90
C GLU A 37 -4.44 4.45 0.86
N GLN A 38 -5.77 4.53 0.67
CA GLN A 38 -6.44 5.49 -0.20
C GLN A 38 -6.62 6.87 0.46
N VAL A 39 -6.00 7.12 1.62
CA VAL A 39 -5.94 8.48 2.19
C VAL A 39 -4.82 9.25 1.50
N GLY A 40 -5.19 10.02 0.49
CA GLY A 40 -4.30 10.89 -0.28
C GLY A 40 -3.95 12.22 0.40
N ASN A 41 -2.98 12.91 -0.20
CA ASN A 41 -2.48 14.22 0.26
C ASN A 41 -3.55 15.30 0.48
N PRO A 42 -4.63 15.42 -0.32
CA PRO A 42 -5.66 16.45 -0.09
C PRO A 42 -6.32 16.36 1.29
N LEU A 43 -6.54 15.13 1.77
CA LEU A 43 -7.18 14.89 3.06
C LEU A 43 -6.19 15.06 4.22
N LEU A 44 -4.92 14.64 4.02
CA LEU A 44 -3.85 14.85 4.98
C LEU A 44 -3.52 16.33 5.19
N ASN A 45 -3.56 17.10 4.10
CA ASN A 45 -3.22 18.53 4.06
C ASN A 45 -4.45 19.44 4.27
N LEU A 46 -5.59 18.88 4.70
CA LEU A 46 -6.79 19.67 4.95
C LEU A 46 -6.47 20.74 6.03
N PRO A 47 -6.64 22.04 5.72
CA PRO A 47 -6.31 23.10 6.64
C PRO A 47 -7.33 23.13 7.78
N VAL A 48 -6.84 22.95 9.00
CA VAL A 48 -7.63 22.99 10.23
C VAL A 48 -7.08 24.09 11.14
N PRO A 49 -7.96 24.77 11.91
CA PRO A 49 -7.51 25.81 12.84
C PRO A 49 -6.60 25.20 13.91
N ARG A 50 -5.53 25.91 14.27
CA ARG A 50 -4.64 25.46 15.35
C ARG A 50 -5.36 25.52 16.69
N PHE A 51 -5.28 24.42 17.44
CA PHE A 51 -5.81 24.31 18.79
C PHE A 51 -4.70 23.91 19.75
N ARG A 52 -4.46 24.70 20.79
CA ARG A 52 -3.48 24.40 21.85
C ARG A 52 -4.02 24.88 23.19
N GLU A 53 -3.95 24.01 24.20
CA GLU A 53 -4.29 24.34 25.59
C GLU A 53 -5.69 24.99 25.76
N GLY A 54 -6.68 24.50 25.01
CA GLY A 54 -8.05 25.01 25.13
C GLY A 54 -8.35 26.28 24.34
N SER A 55 -7.37 26.84 23.61
CA SER A 55 -7.53 28.07 22.83
C SER A 55 -7.27 27.85 21.33
N PHE A 56 -8.02 28.58 20.50
CA PHE A 56 -7.78 28.66 19.07
C PHE A 56 -6.68 29.68 18.80
N LEU A 57 -5.59 29.23 18.18
CA LEU A 57 -4.47 30.09 17.80
C LEU A 57 -4.66 30.63 16.38
N PRO A 58 -4.15 31.84 16.08
CA PRO A 58 -4.16 32.36 14.71
C PRO A 58 -3.29 31.49 13.80
N GLY A 59 -3.81 31.21 12.60
CA GLY A 59 -3.18 30.37 11.58
C GLY A 59 -3.81 28.99 11.43
N THR A 60 -3.49 28.32 10.33
CA THR A 60 -3.93 26.95 10.04
C THR A 60 -2.77 25.99 10.19
N THR A 61 -3.08 24.73 10.47
CA THR A 61 -2.16 23.61 10.43
C THR A 61 -2.82 22.49 9.63
N THR A 62 -2.07 21.52 9.15
CA THR A 62 -2.67 20.37 8.46
C THR A 62 -3.24 19.37 9.47
N LEU A 63 -4.25 18.62 9.05
CA LEU A 63 -4.82 17.53 9.86
C LEU A 63 -3.75 16.50 10.24
N ALA A 64 -2.85 16.18 9.32
CA ALA A 64 -1.74 15.27 9.56
C ALA A 64 -0.77 15.80 10.62
N ASP A 65 -0.45 17.10 10.60
CA ASP A 65 0.46 17.71 11.58
C ASP A 65 -0.11 17.70 13.00
N ILE A 66 -1.42 17.88 13.18
CA ILE A 66 -2.05 17.77 14.50
C ILE A 66 -1.86 16.37 15.08
N LEU A 67 -2.08 15.34 14.26
CA LEU A 67 -1.96 13.95 14.71
C LEU A 67 -0.50 13.56 14.94
N LYS A 68 0.40 14.00 14.06
CA LYS A 68 1.83 13.76 14.17
C LYS A 68 2.43 14.45 15.39
N TYR A 69 2.23 15.75 15.57
CA TYR A 69 2.87 16.51 16.66
C TYR A 69 2.07 16.50 17.96
N GLY A 70 0.76 16.28 17.90
CA GLY A 70 -0.11 16.23 19.09
C GLY A 70 -0.17 14.85 19.74
N LEU A 71 -0.25 13.77 18.93
CA LEU A 71 -0.41 12.39 19.41
C LEU A 71 0.81 11.50 19.12
N ASN A 72 1.87 12.04 18.52
CA ASN A 72 3.07 11.32 18.12
C ASN A 72 2.80 10.13 17.18
N PHE A 73 1.82 10.28 16.29
CA PHE A 73 1.46 9.24 15.33
C PHE A 73 2.43 9.18 14.15
N GLU A 74 2.80 7.96 13.76
CA GLU A 74 3.45 7.73 12.47
C GLU A 74 2.49 8.01 11.31
N LEU A 75 3.01 8.22 10.09
CA LEU A 75 2.20 8.52 8.91
C LEU A 75 1.15 7.42 8.64
N THR A 76 1.54 6.16 8.79
CA THR A 76 0.64 5.00 8.63
C THR A 76 -0.48 5.00 9.66
N GLN A 77 -0.17 5.33 10.92
CA GLN A 77 -1.16 5.44 11.99
C GLN A 77 -2.11 6.62 11.76
N THR A 78 -1.58 7.75 11.32
CA THR A 78 -2.33 8.95 10.94
C THR A 78 -3.35 8.64 9.84
N LYS A 79 -2.92 7.98 8.75
CA LYS A 79 -3.80 7.54 7.66
C LYS A 79 -4.90 6.59 8.17
N ARG A 80 -4.55 5.57 8.97
CA ARG A 80 -5.52 4.63 9.55
C ARG A 80 -6.56 5.33 10.41
N PHE A 81 -6.12 6.27 11.26
CA PHE A 81 -7.01 7.03 12.13
C PHE A 81 -7.98 7.90 11.34
N ILE A 82 -7.46 8.72 10.41
CA ILE A 82 -8.28 9.59 9.56
C ILE A 82 -9.30 8.77 8.77
N SER A 83 -8.87 7.67 8.15
CA SER A 83 -9.75 6.81 7.35
C SER A 83 -10.85 6.15 8.20
N SER A 84 -10.51 5.70 9.40
CA SER A 84 -11.48 5.13 10.35
C SER A 84 -12.51 6.15 10.82
N MET A 85 -12.09 7.40 11.08
CA MET A 85 -12.98 8.49 11.45
C MET A 85 -13.90 8.89 10.29
N LEU A 86 -13.42 8.87 9.05
CA LEU A 86 -14.27 9.03 7.88
C LEU A 86 -15.31 7.91 7.75
N GLY A 87 -14.89 6.65 7.92
CA GLY A 87 -15.82 5.52 7.96
C GLY A 87 -16.90 5.68 9.04
N LEU A 88 -16.49 6.07 10.26
CA LEU A 88 -17.40 6.32 11.37
C LEU A 88 -18.40 7.45 11.05
N THR A 89 -17.91 8.59 10.55
CA THR A 89 -18.77 9.74 10.22
C THR A 89 -19.79 9.41 9.12
N ILE A 90 -19.40 8.64 8.10
CA ILE A 90 -20.33 8.15 7.07
C ILE A 90 -21.36 7.19 7.68
N GLY A 91 -20.92 6.27 8.54
CA GLY A 91 -21.81 5.35 9.25
C GLY A 91 -22.86 6.10 10.08
N LEU A 92 -22.44 7.07 10.89
CA LEU A 92 -23.34 7.92 11.68
C LEU A 92 -24.28 8.75 10.80
N ALA A 93 -23.77 9.35 9.72
CA ALA A 93 -24.59 10.09 8.77
C ALA A 93 -25.70 9.20 8.19
N SER A 94 -25.36 7.96 7.77
CA SER A 94 -26.33 7.01 7.23
C SER A 94 -27.44 6.66 8.24
N LEU A 95 -27.10 6.51 9.52
CA LEU A 95 -28.06 6.25 10.60
C LEU A 95 -28.97 7.46 10.86
N ILE A 96 -28.41 8.68 10.86
CA ILE A 96 -29.19 9.92 11.01
C ILE A 96 -30.17 10.06 9.83
N PHE A 97 -29.70 9.85 8.60
CA PHE A 97 -30.56 9.85 7.42
C PHE A 97 -31.65 8.79 7.52
N ALA A 98 -31.30 7.55 7.89
CA ALA A 98 -32.26 6.48 8.08
C ALA A 98 -33.35 6.86 9.10
N PHE A 99 -32.96 7.43 10.23
CA PHE A 99 -33.87 7.88 11.28
C PHE A 99 -34.82 9.01 10.83
N LEU A 100 -34.29 10.04 10.17
CA LEU A 100 -35.08 11.17 9.69
C LEU A 100 -36.13 10.74 8.66
N PHE A 101 -35.74 9.90 7.69
CA PHE A 101 -36.67 9.41 6.66
C PHE A 101 -37.67 8.39 7.21
N TRP A 102 -37.25 7.50 8.12
CA TRP A 102 -38.15 6.59 8.82
C TRP A 102 -39.25 7.37 9.57
N ARG A 103 -38.87 8.40 10.32
CA ARG A 103 -39.80 9.26 11.06
C ARG A 103 -40.80 9.96 10.14
N ARG A 104 -40.39 10.36 8.93
CA ARG A 104 -41.26 11.00 7.93
C ARG A 104 -42.22 10.03 7.24
N LYS A 105 -41.78 8.80 6.97
CA LYS A 105 -42.55 7.81 6.19
C LYS A 105 -43.43 6.90 7.06
N GLN A 106 -43.33 6.97 8.39
CA GLN A 106 -44.01 6.07 9.34
C GLN A 106 -43.87 4.59 8.93
N ALA A 107 -42.70 4.21 8.43
CA ALA A 107 -42.46 2.85 7.95
C ALA A 107 -42.49 1.85 9.12
N SER A 108 -43.02 0.64 8.87
CA SER A 108 -43.33 -0.31 9.95
C SER A 108 -42.11 -0.87 10.69
N SER A 109 -40.92 -0.90 10.06
CA SER A 109 -39.72 -1.47 10.67
C SER A 109 -38.49 -0.59 10.49
N PHE A 110 -37.98 -0.05 11.60
CA PHE A 110 -36.80 0.81 11.63
C PHE A 110 -35.52 0.07 11.21
N SER A 111 -35.33 -1.19 11.65
CA SER A 111 -34.14 -1.98 11.29
C SER A 111 -34.04 -2.25 9.78
N VAL A 112 -35.16 -2.61 9.14
CA VAL A 112 -35.20 -2.82 7.69
C VAL A 112 -34.87 -1.52 6.96
N PHE A 113 -35.36 -0.39 7.47
CA PHE A 113 -35.07 0.92 6.90
C PHE A 113 -33.59 1.31 7.00
N ILE A 114 -32.95 1.05 8.15
CA ILE A 114 -31.50 1.26 8.35
C ILE A 114 -30.69 0.44 7.35
N ILE A 115 -30.94 -0.87 7.26
CA ILE A 115 -30.15 -1.76 6.39
C ILE A 115 -30.26 -1.32 4.92
N ASN A 116 -31.48 -1.05 4.44
CA ASN A 116 -31.69 -0.62 3.05
C ASN A 116 -31.02 0.73 2.77
N THR A 117 -31.12 1.68 3.71
CA THR A 117 -30.48 2.99 3.58
C THR A 117 -28.96 2.84 3.54
N TYR A 118 -28.40 2.03 4.43
CA TYR A 118 -26.96 1.74 4.48
C TYR A 118 -26.45 1.12 3.18
N LEU A 119 -27.16 0.12 2.64
CA LEU A 119 -26.80 -0.51 1.37
C LEU A 119 -26.87 0.46 0.19
N ILE A 120 -27.91 1.30 0.13
CA ILE A 120 -28.04 2.34 -0.92
C ILE A 120 -26.89 3.35 -0.80
N PHE A 121 -26.58 3.82 0.41
CA PHE A 121 -25.46 4.72 0.65
C PHE A 121 -24.14 4.09 0.23
N GLY A 122 -23.89 2.83 0.60
CA GLY A 122 -22.69 2.09 0.18
C GLY A 122 -22.58 2.00 -1.34
N PHE A 123 -23.67 1.68 -2.04
CA PHE A 123 -23.67 1.60 -3.50
C PHE A 123 -23.39 2.96 -4.17
N ILE A 124 -23.98 4.04 -3.66
CA ILE A 124 -23.76 5.41 -4.20
C ILE A 124 -22.36 5.92 -3.87
N LEU A 125 -21.82 5.61 -2.69
CA LEU A 125 -20.50 6.08 -2.25
C LEU A 125 -19.35 5.21 -2.77
N SER A 126 -19.59 3.97 -3.19
CA SER A 126 -18.54 3.04 -3.66
C SER A 126 -17.67 3.63 -4.79
N PRO A 127 -18.22 4.31 -5.82
CA PRO A 127 -17.40 4.96 -6.84
C PRO A 127 -16.60 6.16 -6.31
N ILE A 128 -17.14 6.86 -5.32
CA ILE A 128 -16.52 8.07 -4.72
C ILE A 128 -15.32 7.69 -3.85
N LEU A 129 -15.38 6.54 -3.17
CA LEU A 129 -14.27 6.04 -2.35
C LEU A 129 -13.00 5.76 -3.19
N HIS A 130 -13.17 5.35 -4.46
CA HIS A 130 -12.04 5.15 -5.38
C HIS A 130 -11.37 6.45 -5.86
N LEU A 131 -11.98 7.62 -5.63
CA LEU A 131 -11.39 8.91 -6.02
C LEU A 131 -10.27 9.37 -5.07
N GLY A 132 -10.12 8.74 -3.90
CA GLY A 132 -9.08 9.05 -2.92
C GLY A 132 -7.74 8.38 -3.19
N GLU A 133 -7.68 7.46 -4.17
CA GLU A 133 -6.50 6.63 -4.46
C GLU A 133 -5.22 7.45 -4.46
N SER A 134 -4.28 7.10 -3.58
CA SER A 134 -2.94 7.69 -3.59
C SER A 134 -2.21 7.16 -4.82
N ARG A 135 -2.52 7.72 -5.97
CA ARG A 135 -1.75 7.44 -7.18
C ARG A 135 -0.37 8.00 -6.96
N ILE A 136 0.62 7.12 -6.94
CA ILE A 136 1.99 7.55 -7.17
C ILE A 136 1.99 8.08 -8.60
N ASN A 137 1.83 9.40 -8.73
CA ASN A 137 1.77 10.05 -10.04
C ASN A 137 3.21 10.20 -10.53
N CYS A 138 3.73 9.12 -11.12
CA CYS A 138 4.98 9.20 -11.85
C CYS A 138 4.81 10.27 -12.94
N GLN A 139 5.49 11.41 -12.80
CA GLN A 139 5.53 12.43 -13.85
C GLN A 139 6.34 11.97 -15.08
N GLN A 140 7.00 10.80 -14.96
CA GLN A 140 7.76 10.14 -16.01
C GLN A 140 6.94 9.04 -16.68
N ASP A 141 7.21 8.80 -17.96
CA ASP A 141 6.73 7.60 -18.65
C ASP A 141 7.44 6.37 -18.09
N ILE A 142 6.69 5.56 -17.33
CA ILE A 142 7.27 4.40 -16.64
C ILE A 142 7.70 3.32 -17.63
N ILE A 143 7.05 3.19 -18.79
CA ILE A 143 7.41 2.17 -19.78
C ILE A 143 8.74 2.54 -20.40
N LEU A 144 8.87 3.80 -20.85
CA LEU A 144 10.12 4.31 -21.41
C LEU A 144 11.27 4.23 -20.40
N ALA A 145 11.03 4.54 -19.13
CA ALA A 145 12.04 4.42 -18.08
C ALA A 145 12.56 2.97 -17.92
N HIS A 146 11.69 1.96 -18.08
CA HIS A 146 12.09 0.56 -18.03
C HIS A 146 12.86 0.12 -19.28
N GLU A 147 12.48 0.62 -20.45
CA GLU A 147 13.18 0.36 -21.71
C GLU A 147 14.60 0.95 -21.69
N ASN A 148 14.74 2.22 -21.31
CA ASN A 148 16.04 2.90 -21.19
C ASN A 148 16.93 2.23 -20.14
N LEU A 149 16.37 1.87 -18.99
CA LEU A 149 17.10 1.17 -17.94
C LEU A 149 17.50 -0.24 -18.39
N GLY A 150 16.63 -0.93 -19.12
CA GLY A 150 16.92 -2.22 -19.73
C GLY A 150 18.06 -2.15 -20.75
N GLU A 151 18.03 -1.16 -21.63
CA GLU A 151 19.10 -0.86 -22.59
C GLU A 151 20.42 -0.61 -21.87
N TYR A 152 20.43 0.29 -20.88
CA TYR A 152 21.61 0.57 -20.06
C TYR A 152 22.16 -0.70 -19.40
N LEU A 153 21.32 -1.50 -18.77
CA LEU A 153 21.72 -2.76 -18.13
C LEU A 153 22.29 -3.75 -19.16
N SER A 154 21.72 -3.80 -20.37
CA SER A 154 22.20 -4.67 -21.45
C SER A 154 23.60 -4.30 -21.97
N GLU A 155 23.98 -3.02 -21.87
CA GLU A 155 25.31 -2.53 -22.26
C GLU A 155 26.38 -2.89 -21.23
N ILE A 156 26.04 -2.82 -19.94
CA ILE A 156 27.02 -2.98 -18.85
C ILE A 156 27.12 -4.41 -18.32
N ILE A 157 26.06 -5.22 -18.43
CA ILE A 157 26.04 -6.59 -17.94
C ILE A 157 26.67 -7.50 -18.99
N PRO A 158 27.81 -8.17 -18.70
CA PRO A 158 28.39 -9.12 -19.62
C PRO A 158 27.44 -10.29 -19.90
N SER A 159 27.45 -10.79 -21.13
CA SER A 159 26.67 -11.97 -21.50
C SER A 159 26.97 -13.17 -20.59
N ASN A 160 25.93 -13.94 -20.25
CA ASN A 160 25.97 -15.09 -19.34
C ASN A 160 26.33 -14.78 -17.86
N SER A 161 26.40 -13.50 -17.47
CA SER A 161 26.56 -13.13 -16.05
C SER A 161 25.37 -13.59 -15.22
N LEU A 162 25.64 -14.07 -14.01
CA LEU A 162 24.61 -14.39 -13.02
C LEU A 162 24.29 -13.14 -12.18
N VAL A 163 23.05 -12.68 -12.29
CA VAL A 163 22.56 -11.45 -11.69
C VAL A 163 21.81 -11.75 -10.39
N TYR A 164 22.29 -11.15 -9.30
CA TYR A 164 21.58 -11.06 -8.03
C TYR A 164 20.71 -9.80 -8.01
N TRP A 165 19.42 -9.96 -7.72
CA TRP A 165 18.45 -8.87 -7.67
C TRP A 165 17.99 -8.56 -6.25
N ASP A 166 18.27 -7.33 -5.80
CA ASP A 166 17.63 -6.66 -4.65
C ASP A 166 17.06 -5.29 -5.08
N GLY A 167 16.53 -5.25 -6.31
CA GLY A 167 15.92 -4.06 -6.90
C GLY A 167 14.43 -3.89 -6.55
N GLY A 168 13.95 -4.58 -5.50
CA GLY A 168 12.54 -4.58 -5.10
C GLY A 168 11.61 -5.27 -6.10
N ASN A 169 10.32 -4.90 -6.08
CA ASN A 169 9.28 -5.51 -6.92
C ASN A 169 9.30 -5.02 -8.39
N ALA A 170 10.39 -4.39 -8.83
CA ALA A 170 10.49 -3.75 -10.14
C ALA A 170 11.49 -4.48 -11.05
N TYR A 171 11.35 -5.81 -11.14
CA TYR A 171 12.26 -6.71 -11.89
C TYR A 171 12.21 -6.51 -13.42
N THR A 172 11.16 -5.86 -13.92
CA THR A 172 10.88 -5.66 -15.35
C THR A 172 12.07 -5.21 -16.21
N PRO A 173 13.01 -4.34 -15.78
CA PRO A 173 14.15 -3.95 -16.61
C PRO A 173 15.04 -5.12 -17.04
N ILE A 174 15.12 -6.19 -16.23
CA ILE A 174 15.94 -7.38 -16.54
C ILE A 174 15.42 -8.15 -17.75
N VAL A 175 14.14 -8.00 -18.09
CA VAL A 175 13.55 -8.64 -19.29
C VAL A 175 14.22 -8.15 -20.57
N TYR A 176 14.81 -6.95 -20.55
CA TYR A 176 15.52 -6.35 -21.68
C TYR A 176 17.01 -6.68 -21.72
N VAL A 177 17.55 -7.44 -20.75
CA VAL A 177 18.97 -7.81 -20.68
C VAL A 177 19.15 -9.21 -21.26
N PRO A 178 19.55 -9.35 -22.54
CA PRO A 178 19.66 -10.65 -23.17
C PRO A 178 20.76 -11.48 -22.50
N HIS A 179 20.52 -12.78 -22.34
CA HIS A 179 21.48 -13.75 -21.80
C HIS A 179 21.94 -13.51 -20.35
N ALA A 180 21.29 -12.62 -19.60
CA ALA A 180 21.47 -12.59 -18.15
C ALA A 180 20.92 -13.88 -17.53
N ARG A 181 21.74 -14.51 -16.70
CA ARG A 181 21.29 -15.62 -15.84
C ARG A 181 20.77 -15.02 -14.54
N ILE A 182 19.71 -15.60 -14.02
CA ILE A 182 18.95 -15.02 -12.91
C ILE A 182 18.63 -16.10 -11.89
N PHE A 183 18.33 -15.70 -10.66
CA PHE A 183 17.72 -16.57 -9.67
C PHE A 183 16.19 -16.45 -9.79
N PRO A 184 15.47 -17.44 -10.37
CA PRO A 184 14.05 -17.28 -10.68
C PRO A 184 13.15 -16.84 -9.52
N PRO A 185 13.38 -17.27 -8.26
CA PRO A 185 12.58 -16.78 -7.13
C PRO A 185 12.67 -15.26 -6.91
N GLN A 186 13.78 -14.61 -7.30
CA GLN A 186 13.98 -13.17 -7.10
C GLN A 186 13.14 -12.29 -8.03
N ILE A 187 12.50 -12.85 -9.07
CA ILE A 187 11.58 -12.09 -9.95
C ILE A 187 10.46 -11.41 -9.14
N ASN A 188 10.00 -12.06 -8.07
CA ASN A 188 8.97 -11.55 -7.18
C ASN A 188 9.51 -11.12 -5.81
N ASP A 189 10.83 -11.03 -5.65
CA ASP A 189 11.57 -10.57 -4.46
C ASP A 189 10.89 -10.98 -3.13
N GLY A 190 10.27 -10.03 -2.43
CA GLY A 190 9.70 -10.23 -1.11
C GLY A 190 8.43 -11.09 -1.07
N TYR A 191 7.74 -11.29 -2.19
CA TYR A 191 6.53 -12.14 -2.23
C TYR A 191 6.84 -13.64 -2.20
N THR A 192 8.08 -14.02 -2.53
CA THR A 192 8.56 -15.41 -2.57
C THR A 192 9.57 -15.70 -1.47
N TYR A 193 9.86 -14.73 -0.60
CA TYR A 193 10.77 -14.88 0.54
C TYR A 193 10.08 -15.55 1.74
N HIS A 194 10.77 -16.50 2.36
CA HIS A 194 10.35 -17.20 3.57
C HIS A 194 11.38 -17.09 4.69
N ILE A 195 10.88 -17.01 5.92
CA ILE A 195 11.72 -17.13 7.12
C ILE A 195 11.88 -18.62 7.44
N GLY A 196 13.12 -19.13 7.32
CA GLY A 196 13.45 -20.54 7.50
C GLY A 196 13.02 -21.43 6.34
N GLY A 197 12.79 -22.71 6.62
CA GLY A 197 12.44 -23.73 5.61
C GLY A 197 13.67 -24.36 4.94
N ASP A 198 13.46 -25.53 4.33
CA ASP A 198 14.50 -26.22 3.56
C ASP A 198 14.76 -25.49 2.23
N PRO A 199 15.99 -25.04 1.95
CA PRO A 199 16.31 -24.21 0.79
C PRO A 199 16.04 -24.92 -0.55
N ASP A 200 16.30 -26.22 -0.64
CA ASP A 200 16.12 -26.95 -1.90
C ASP A 200 14.63 -27.15 -2.21
N THR A 201 13.82 -27.42 -1.19
CA THR A 201 12.35 -27.46 -1.30
C THR A 201 11.78 -26.10 -1.68
N LEU A 202 12.23 -25.02 -1.04
CA LEU A 202 11.77 -23.66 -1.38
C LEU A 202 12.11 -23.31 -2.84
N PHE A 203 13.35 -23.57 -3.25
CA PHE A 203 13.79 -23.30 -4.62
C PHE A 203 12.96 -24.07 -5.65
N TYR A 204 12.63 -25.33 -5.38
CA TYR A 204 11.77 -26.15 -6.25
C TYR A 204 10.40 -25.51 -6.50
N PHE A 205 9.86 -24.78 -5.52
CA PHE A 205 8.59 -24.04 -5.64
C PHE A 205 8.76 -22.57 -6.04
N SER A 206 9.94 -22.17 -6.52
CA SER A 206 10.26 -20.78 -6.87
C SER A 206 10.22 -19.81 -5.67
N HIS A 207 10.51 -20.31 -4.48
CA HIS A 207 10.60 -19.55 -3.23
C HIS A 207 12.05 -19.50 -2.74
N TRP A 208 12.35 -18.62 -1.78
CA TRP A 208 13.70 -18.46 -1.26
C TRP A 208 13.75 -18.02 0.20
N ASN A 209 14.93 -18.13 0.81
CA ASN A 209 15.18 -17.78 2.20
C ASN A 209 16.63 -17.27 2.36
N SER A 210 17.03 -17.00 3.60
CA SER A 210 18.37 -16.51 3.93
C SER A 210 19.51 -17.46 3.54
N ASP A 211 19.26 -18.78 3.51
CA ASP A 211 20.30 -19.74 3.14
C ASP A 211 20.59 -19.70 1.63
N LEU A 212 19.54 -19.56 0.81
CA LEU A 212 19.66 -19.32 -0.63
C LEU A 212 20.28 -17.97 -0.92
N ASP A 213 19.87 -16.91 -0.20
CA ASP A 213 20.48 -15.58 -0.29
C ASP A 213 22.01 -15.64 -0.15
N LEU A 214 22.51 -16.28 0.91
CA LEU A 214 23.95 -16.43 1.15
C LEU A 214 24.67 -17.17 0.01
N ARG A 215 24.07 -18.24 -0.53
CA ARG A 215 24.63 -18.98 -1.68
C ARG A 215 24.68 -18.09 -2.93
N TRP A 216 23.57 -17.42 -3.24
CA TRP A 216 23.45 -16.59 -4.44
C TRP A 216 24.37 -15.39 -4.41
N ARG A 217 24.59 -14.78 -3.23
CA ARG A 217 25.61 -13.74 -3.06
C ARG A 217 27.01 -14.26 -3.34
N ALA A 218 27.33 -15.51 -3.01
CA ALA A 218 28.63 -16.08 -3.32
C ALA A 218 28.80 -16.40 -4.82
N GLU A 219 27.70 -16.72 -5.51
CA GLU A 219 27.71 -17.17 -6.91
C GLU A 219 27.54 -16.06 -7.94
N ALA A 220 26.90 -14.94 -7.58
CA ALA A 220 26.56 -13.90 -8.54
C ALA A 220 27.78 -13.06 -8.97
N ASP A 221 27.74 -12.68 -10.24
CA ASP A 221 28.72 -11.82 -10.90
C ASP A 221 28.30 -10.34 -10.83
N ILE A 222 26.99 -10.09 -10.89
CA ILE A 222 26.38 -8.76 -10.90
C ILE A 222 25.37 -8.65 -9.76
N PHE A 223 25.36 -7.50 -9.09
CA PHE A 223 24.42 -7.16 -8.02
C PHE A 223 23.68 -5.89 -8.39
N ILE A 224 22.35 -5.94 -8.40
CA ILE A 224 21.48 -4.80 -8.69
C ILE A 224 20.63 -4.51 -7.45
N ILE A 225 20.89 -3.37 -6.80
CA ILE A 225 20.38 -3.05 -5.47
C ILE A 225 19.61 -1.73 -5.51
N GLU A 226 18.41 -1.68 -4.94
CA GLU A 226 17.71 -0.41 -4.69
C GLU A 226 18.54 0.51 -3.79
N ALA A 227 18.63 1.80 -4.12
CA ALA A 227 19.43 2.78 -3.39
C ALA A 227 19.05 2.86 -1.90
N LYS A 228 17.75 2.77 -1.58
CA LYS A 228 17.26 2.74 -0.19
C LYS A 228 17.67 1.48 0.59
N ARG A 229 17.94 0.37 -0.10
CA ARG A 229 18.37 -0.90 0.51
C ARG A 229 19.89 -0.98 0.68
N TYR A 230 20.66 -0.17 -0.06
CA TYR A 230 22.13 -0.23 -0.05
C TYR A 230 22.78 -0.16 1.35
N ALA A 231 22.13 0.45 2.34
CA ALA A 231 22.65 0.50 3.71
C ALA A 231 22.98 -0.88 4.28
N THR A 232 22.21 -1.92 3.94
CA THR A 232 22.43 -3.31 4.40
C THR A 232 23.50 -4.05 3.59
N TRP A 233 23.98 -3.44 2.50
CA TRP A 233 24.95 -4.04 1.57
C TRP A 233 26.36 -3.49 1.71
N LYS A 234 26.55 -2.39 2.43
CA LYS A 234 27.84 -1.67 2.53
C LYS A 234 29.02 -2.54 2.94
N ASP A 235 28.79 -3.48 3.86
CA ASP A 235 29.85 -4.35 4.37
C ASP A 235 30.22 -5.47 3.39
N PHE A 236 29.33 -5.81 2.46
CA PHE A 236 29.54 -6.83 1.44
C PHE A 236 30.08 -6.24 0.14
N LEU A 237 29.48 -5.15 -0.36
CA LEU A 237 29.84 -4.51 -1.63
C LEU A 237 31.02 -3.55 -1.45
N THR A 238 32.18 -4.11 -1.13
CA THR A 238 33.40 -3.33 -0.89
C THR A 238 34.09 -2.94 -2.21
N PRO A 239 34.72 -1.75 -2.32
CA PRO A 239 35.41 -1.32 -3.53
C PRO A 239 36.61 -2.20 -3.94
N GLN A 240 37.10 -3.05 -3.03
CA GLN A 240 38.20 -3.98 -3.29
C GLN A 240 37.74 -5.23 -4.04
N GLU A 241 36.48 -5.64 -3.84
CA GLU A 241 35.90 -6.86 -4.43
C GLU A 241 34.89 -6.54 -5.53
N PHE A 242 34.40 -5.30 -5.58
CA PHE A 242 33.34 -4.89 -6.50
C PHE A 242 33.64 -3.57 -7.17
N GLN A 243 33.36 -3.51 -8.47
CA GLN A 243 33.28 -2.28 -9.23
C GLN A 243 31.84 -1.80 -9.29
N GLU A 244 31.57 -0.57 -8.86
CA GLU A 244 30.27 0.08 -9.06
C GLU A 244 30.22 0.78 -10.42
N PHE A 245 29.12 0.58 -11.15
CA PHE A 245 28.86 1.33 -12.39
C PHE A 245 28.23 2.69 -12.10
N SER A 246 28.30 3.59 -13.08
CA SER A 246 27.59 4.86 -13.03
C SER A 246 26.10 4.64 -12.76
N LYS A 247 25.48 5.51 -11.99
CA LYS A 247 24.03 5.40 -11.73
C LYS A 247 23.25 5.59 -13.04
N PRO A 248 22.24 4.75 -13.32
CA PRO A 248 21.36 4.95 -14.46
C PRO A 248 20.61 6.27 -14.32
N ALA A 249 20.26 6.89 -15.45
CA ALA A 249 19.49 8.12 -15.47
C ALA A 249 18.04 7.89 -15.03
N ASP A 250 17.48 6.73 -15.38
CA ASP A 250 16.10 6.35 -15.11
C ASP A 250 15.99 5.36 -13.95
N SER A 251 14.87 5.42 -13.25
CA SER A 251 14.52 4.55 -12.12
C SER A 251 13.34 3.65 -12.47
N PRO A 252 13.32 2.38 -12.03
CA PRO A 252 12.23 1.45 -12.32
C PRO A 252 10.95 1.79 -11.51
N SER A 253 11.04 2.70 -10.55
CA SER A 253 9.89 3.24 -9.82
C SER A 253 10.08 4.73 -9.54
N CYS A 254 8.99 5.49 -9.51
CA CYS A 254 9.01 6.90 -9.12
C CYS A 254 8.91 7.10 -7.59
N THR A 255 9.12 6.04 -6.81
CA THR A 255 9.30 6.15 -5.36
C THR A 255 10.72 6.60 -5.03
N GLU A 256 10.86 7.47 -4.03
CA GLU A 256 12.16 7.94 -3.57
C GLU A 256 13.03 6.75 -3.11
N GLY A 257 14.29 6.70 -3.56
CA GLY A 257 15.23 5.64 -3.19
C GLY A 257 15.08 4.34 -3.98
N ALA A 258 14.22 4.31 -5.02
CA ALA A 258 14.08 3.18 -5.92
C ALA A 258 15.11 3.14 -7.06
N GLU A 259 16.00 4.13 -7.12
CA GLU A 259 17.10 4.14 -8.09
C GLU A 259 17.98 2.92 -7.90
N LEU A 260 18.49 2.35 -8.99
CA LEU A 260 19.32 1.15 -8.92
C LEU A 260 20.80 1.52 -8.80
N ARG A 261 21.50 0.74 -7.97
CA ARG A 261 22.96 0.72 -7.90
C ARG A 261 23.43 -0.63 -8.38
N ILE A 262 24.36 -0.62 -9.35
CA ILE A 262 24.81 -1.82 -10.04
C ILE A 262 26.28 -2.04 -9.72
N PHE A 263 26.61 -3.26 -9.28
CA PHE A 263 27.95 -3.67 -8.91
C PHE A 263 28.33 -4.92 -9.68
N GLN A 264 29.57 -4.96 -10.14
CA GLN A 264 30.20 -6.14 -10.71
C GLN A 264 31.27 -6.66 -9.78
N ARG A 265 31.25 -7.97 -9.54
CA ARG A 265 32.32 -8.66 -8.82
C ARG A 265 33.60 -8.64 -9.66
N LEU A 266 34.70 -8.24 -9.05
CA LEU A 266 36.03 -8.30 -9.66
C LEU A 266 36.54 -9.75 -9.68
N PRO A 267 37.26 -10.15 -10.74
CA PRO A 267 37.84 -11.49 -10.86
C PRO A 267 38.96 -11.77 -9.86
#